data_AF-A0AAN0LZS9-F1
#
_entry.id   AF-A0AAN0LZS9-F1
#
_cell.length_a   1.000
_cell.length_b   1.000
_cell.length_c   1.000
_cell.angle_alpha   90.00
_cell.angle_beta   90.00
_cell.angle_gamma   90.00
#
_symmetry.space_group_name_H-M   'P 1'
#
loop_
_entity.id
_entity.type
_entity.pdbx_description
1 polymer ?
#
loop_
_entity_poly.entity_id
_entity_poly.type
_entity_poly.pdbx_seq_one_letter_code
_entity_poly.pdbx_strand_id
1 'polypeptide(L)'
;MTFAQPKATTEVKVLHDDAFIIHEETKRAIALEPSYFDKTADYPMGHDAIEAFITVQNNGVVRDESGKLVLKTEDVRNGNGRTIKSKYWTDNRIDAIDTPLKTVFWIMRDDAFPPCVRLDDPVLAVVMGATISTTRSNAENTDEVGKLVIEPYANPFRLYPLRKIIHSLSHCLNREDVTGYILNTGYFNGEKIKPEDTMKVIHDILTDTAVFEPFGSLPKMSYLCIRCVHSKL
;
A
#
# COMPACT_ATOMS: atom_id res chain seq x y z
N MET A 1 6.49 0.43 1.80
CA MET A 1 6.84 -0.45 0.67
C MET A 1 6.23 -1.80 0.94
N THR A 2 5.09 -2.08 0.29
CA THR A 2 4.43 -3.40 0.27
C THR A 2 5.09 -4.28 -0.82
N PHE A 3 5.03 -5.60 -0.62
CA PHE A 3 5.86 -6.70 -1.19
C PHE A 3 6.13 -6.81 -2.70
N ALA A 4 5.75 -5.84 -3.52
CA ALA A 4 5.98 -5.92 -4.94
C ALA A 4 7.47 -5.73 -5.27
N GLN A 5 8.11 -6.77 -5.80
CA GLN A 5 9.49 -6.72 -6.25
C GLN A 5 9.57 -6.00 -7.61
N PRO A 6 10.22 -4.83 -7.71
CA PRO A 6 10.49 -4.23 -9.01
C PRO A 6 11.48 -5.10 -9.79
N LYS A 7 11.37 -5.12 -11.14
CA LYS A 7 12.43 -5.66 -11.99
C LYS A 7 13.72 -4.90 -11.71
N ALA A 8 14.74 -5.63 -11.26
CA ALA A 8 15.83 -5.12 -10.45
C ALA A 8 16.83 -4.20 -11.17
N THR A 9 16.98 -2.98 -10.64
CA THR A 9 18.24 -2.21 -10.60
C THR A 9 18.53 -1.63 -9.20
N THR A 10 17.59 -1.71 -8.25
CA THR A 10 17.70 -1.10 -6.91
C THR A 10 17.32 -2.12 -5.83
N GLU A 11 18.15 -2.23 -4.78
CA GLU A 11 17.86 -3.04 -3.60
C GLU A 11 16.64 -2.47 -2.85
N VAL A 12 15.54 -3.23 -2.77
CA VAL A 12 14.34 -2.85 -2.02
C VAL A 12 14.37 -3.47 -0.64
N LYS A 13 14.30 -2.62 0.39
CA LYS A 13 14.12 -3.03 1.79
C LYS A 13 12.68 -2.83 2.22
N VAL A 14 12.14 -3.80 2.95
CA VAL A 14 10.74 -3.80 3.40
C VAL A 14 10.71 -3.58 4.90
N LEU A 15 10.02 -2.55 5.39
CA LEU A 15 9.84 -2.30 6.83
C LEU A 15 8.66 -3.09 7.39
N HIS A 16 7.47 -2.85 6.85
CA HIS A 16 6.24 -3.57 7.16
C HIS A 16 5.23 -3.32 6.05
N ASP A 17 4.25 -4.21 5.92
CA ASP A 17 3.10 -4.09 5.02
C ASP A 17 1.87 -3.45 5.67
N ASP A 18 1.63 -3.72 6.96
CA ASP A 18 0.49 -3.18 7.72
C ASP A 18 0.85 -1.99 8.63
N ALA A 19 1.60 -2.23 9.73
CA ALA A 19 1.81 -1.22 10.77
C ALA A 19 3.28 -0.88 11.06
N PHE A 20 3.55 0.43 11.17
CA PHE A 20 4.85 0.98 11.54
C PHE A 20 4.67 2.32 12.27
N ILE A 21 5.68 2.71 13.05
CA ILE A 21 5.72 4.00 13.77
C ILE A 21 6.74 4.90 13.07
N ILE A 22 6.38 6.17 12.84
CA ILE A 22 7.30 7.20 12.37
C ILE A 22 7.55 8.18 13.52
N HIS A 23 8.82 8.42 13.84
CA HIS A 23 9.20 9.43 14.81
C HIS A 23 9.00 10.83 14.22
N GLU A 24 8.28 11.71 14.91
CA GLU A 24 7.84 13.01 14.38
C GLU A 24 9.01 13.93 13.95
N GLU A 25 10.05 14.02 14.78
CA GLU A 25 11.20 14.91 14.49
C GLU A 25 12.23 14.31 13.53
N THR A 26 12.68 13.07 13.77
CA THR A 26 13.74 12.42 12.99
C THR A 26 13.22 11.78 11.71
N LYS A 27 11.91 11.56 11.60
CA LYS A 27 11.22 10.83 10.52
C LYS A 27 11.74 9.41 10.28
N ARG A 28 12.43 8.85 11.26
CA ARG A 28 12.84 7.45 11.27
C ARG A 28 11.62 6.58 11.52
N ALA A 29 11.63 5.39 10.96
CA ALA A 29 10.50 4.48 11.05
C ALA A 29 10.92 3.14 11.65
N ILE A 30 10.05 2.54 12.47
CA ILE A 30 10.22 1.20 13.02
C ILE A 30 9.00 0.34 12.72
N ALA A 31 9.22 -0.94 12.46
CA ALA A 31 8.15 -1.92 12.32
C ALA A 31 7.45 -2.08 13.68
N LEU A 32 6.12 -2.09 13.68
CA LEU A 32 5.37 -2.33 14.92
C LEU A 32 5.26 -3.81 15.24
N GLU A 33 5.17 -4.65 14.20
CA GLU A 33 4.86 -6.07 14.35
C GLU A 33 6.01 -6.97 13.89
N PRO A 34 6.20 -8.14 14.54
CA PRO A 34 7.27 -9.08 14.24
C PRO A 34 6.91 -10.09 13.13
N SER A 35 5.71 -10.02 12.57
CA SER A 35 5.15 -10.99 11.63
C SER A 35 4.11 -10.34 10.74
N TYR A 36 3.63 -11.07 9.73
CA TYR A 36 2.58 -10.61 8.83
C TYR A 36 1.25 -11.29 9.13
N PHE A 37 0.13 -10.59 8.95
CA PHE A 37 -1.21 -11.14 9.13
C PHE A 37 -2.02 -11.17 7.83
N ASP A 38 -1.62 -12.09 6.95
CA ASP A 38 -2.08 -12.06 5.57
C ASP A 38 -3.38 -12.81 5.34
N LYS A 39 -4.06 -12.46 4.24
CA LYS A 39 -5.14 -13.26 3.69
C LYS A 39 -4.55 -14.47 2.99
N THR A 40 -5.02 -15.64 3.38
CA THR A 40 -4.63 -16.89 2.71
C THR A 40 -5.20 -17.02 1.30
N ALA A 41 -6.20 -16.20 0.94
CA ALA A 41 -6.70 -16.12 -0.43
C ALA A 41 -5.66 -15.61 -1.43
N ASP A 42 -4.66 -14.84 -0.96
CA ASP A 42 -3.59 -14.31 -1.80
C ASP A 42 -2.51 -15.36 -2.11
N TYR A 43 -2.62 -16.56 -1.53
CA TYR A 43 -1.65 -17.66 -1.66
C TYR A 43 -2.34 -18.93 -2.14
N PRO A 44 -2.36 -19.20 -3.46
CA PRO A 44 -2.92 -20.42 -4.01
C PRO A 44 -2.32 -21.68 -3.39
N MET A 45 -3.05 -22.79 -3.45
CA MET A 45 -2.55 -24.07 -2.94
C MET A 45 -1.22 -24.43 -3.62
N GLY A 46 -0.20 -24.75 -2.81
CA GLY A 46 1.15 -25.06 -3.29
C GLY A 46 2.05 -23.84 -3.49
N HIS A 47 1.60 -22.63 -3.19
CA HIS A 47 2.45 -21.44 -3.21
C HIS A 47 3.56 -21.54 -2.15
N ASP A 48 4.80 -21.22 -2.52
CA ASP A 48 5.99 -21.38 -1.67
C ASP A 48 5.88 -20.67 -0.30
N ALA A 49 5.23 -19.49 -0.27
CA ALA A 49 4.97 -18.73 0.97
C ALA A 49 4.24 -19.53 2.07
N ILE A 50 3.51 -20.58 1.70
CA ILE A 50 2.80 -21.44 2.64
C ILE A 50 3.76 -22.11 3.63
N GLU A 51 4.98 -22.43 3.21
CA GLU A 51 6.00 -23.03 4.10
C GLU A 51 6.45 -22.06 5.21
N ALA A 52 6.20 -20.76 5.05
CA ALA A 52 6.48 -19.74 6.06
C ALA A 52 5.26 -19.40 6.95
N PHE A 53 4.13 -20.09 6.79
CA PHE A 53 2.96 -19.89 7.64
C PHE A 53 3.19 -20.51 9.02
N ILE A 54 3.05 -19.70 10.07
CA ILE A 54 3.22 -20.11 11.48
C ILE A 54 1.89 -20.65 12.01
N THR A 55 0.80 -19.93 11.75
CA THR A 55 -0.56 -20.36 12.11
C THR A 55 -1.51 -20.03 10.98
N VAL A 56 -2.60 -20.77 10.84
CA VAL A 56 -3.68 -20.48 9.90
C VAL A 56 -5.04 -20.51 10.59
N GLN A 57 -5.96 -19.67 10.15
CA GLN A 57 -7.31 -19.55 10.67
C GLN A 57 -8.33 -19.63 9.53
N ASN A 58 -9.40 -20.40 9.73
CA ASN A 58 -10.53 -20.55 8.80
C ASN A 58 -10.19 -21.20 7.44
N ASN A 59 -9.03 -21.87 7.31
CA ASN A 59 -8.65 -22.63 6.12
C ASN A 59 -9.11 -24.09 6.15
N GLY A 60 -9.27 -24.70 4.97
CA GLY A 60 -9.47 -26.13 4.83
C GLY A 60 -8.13 -26.88 4.87
N VAL A 61 -8.21 -28.20 5.10
CA VAL A 61 -7.07 -29.12 4.96
C VAL A 61 -7.55 -30.31 4.14
N VAL A 62 -6.74 -30.72 3.16
CA VAL A 62 -6.99 -31.91 2.34
C VAL A 62 -5.79 -32.84 2.39
N ARG A 63 -5.94 -34.07 1.92
CA ARG A 63 -4.81 -34.97 1.67
C ARG A 63 -4.38 -34.84 0.22
N ASP A 64 -3.09 -34.71 -0.02
CA ASP A 64 -2.52 -34.83 -1.37
C ASP A 64 -2.41 -36.30 -1.81
N GLU A 65 -1.89 -36.52 -3.01
CA GLU A 65 -1.71 -37.86 -3.60
C GLU A 65 -0.76 -38.76 -2.78
N SER A 66 0.13 -38.17 -1.97
CA SER A 66 1.02 -38.90 -1.05
C SER A 66 0.38 -39.21 0.31
N GLY A 67 -0.85 -38.72 0.54
CA GLY A 67 -1.56 -38.82 1.81
C GLY A 67 -1.17 -37.76 2.84
N LYS A 68 -0.25 -36.84 2.50
CA LYS A 68 0.17 -35.73 3.36
C LYS A 68 -0.95 -34.70 3.47
N LEU A 69 -1.14 -34.16 4.67
CA LEU A 69 -2.09 -33.07 4.90
C LEU A 69 -1.51 -31.76 4.34
N VAL A 70 -2.29 -31.10 3.48
CA VAL A 70 -1.93 -29.83 2.85
C VAL A 70 -3.06 -28.82 3.01
N LEU A 71 -2.71 -27.54 3.10
CA LEU A 71 -3.67 -26.46 3.26
C LEU A 71 -4.50 -26.27 1.98
N LYS A 72 -5.81 -26.14 2.16
CA LYS A 72 -6.73 -25.62 1.13
C LYS A 72 -6.98 -24.15 1.40
N THR A 73 -6.25 -23.31 0.67
CA THR A 73 -6.32 -21.85 0.67
C THR A 73 -7.39 -21.34 -0.30
N GLU A 74 -7.31 -20.07 -0.74
CA GLU A 74 -8.24 -19.46 -1.71
C GLU A 74 -9.69 -19.36 -1.21
N ASP A 75 -9.88 -19.26 0.12
CA ASP A 75 -11.17 -19.07 0.77
C ASP A 75 -12.26 -20.09 0.36
N VAL A 76 -11.85 -21.28 -0.10
CA VAL A 76 -12.76 -22.32 -0.63
C VAL A 76 -13.78 -22.80 0.42
N ARG A 77 -13.42 -22.78 1.70
CA ARG A 77 -14.29 -23.22 2.81
C ARG A 77 -14.98 -22.06 3.51
N ASN A 78 -14.21 -21.05 3.92
CA ASN A 78 -14.69 -19.86 4.60
C ASN A 78 -14.03 -18.64 3.93
N GLY A 79 -14.77 -17.54 3.82
CA GLY A 79 -14.23 -16.27 3.38
C GLY A 79 -13.27 -15.65 4.41
N ASN A 80 -12.26 -14.94 3.93
CA ASN A 80 -11.26 -14.21 4.73
C ASN A 80 -10.44 -15.12 5.65
N GLY A 81 -9.97 -16.27 5.14
CA GLY A 81 -9.00 -17.10 5.85
C GLY A 81 -7.69 -16.36 6.07
N ARG A 82 -7.06 -16.54 7.25
CA ARG A 82 -5.90 -15.75 7.68
C ARG A 82 -4.73 -16.62 8.06
N THR A 83 -3.54 -16.02 8.00
CA THR A 83 -2.32 -16.64 8.50
C THR A 83 -1.48 -15.63 9.24
N ILE A 84 -0.80 -16.10 10.30
CA ILE A 84 0.40 -15.42 10.78
C ILE A 84 1.56 -15.99 9.95
N LYS A 85 2.12 -15.17 9.07
CA LYS A 85 3.26 -15.54 8.21
C LYS A 85 4.56 -15.00 8.81
N SER A 86 5.60 -15.84 8.79
CA SER A 86 6.92 -15.51 9.30
C SER A 86 7.53 -14.30 8.60
N LYS A 87 8.17 -13.41 9.36
CA LYS A 87 8.90 -12.26 8.79
C LYS A 87 10.06 -12.68 7.89
N TYR A 88 10.60 -13.88 8.09
CA TYR A 88 11.71 -14.44 7.30
C TYR A 88 11.31 -14.87 5.89
N TRP A 89 10.02 -14.86 5.55
CA TRP A 89 9.57 -15.03 4.16
C TRP A 89 10.06 -13.89 3.25
N THR A 90 10.34 -12.73 3.82
CA THR A 90 10.74 -11.54 3.08
C THR A 90 12.23 -11.30 3.27
N ASP A 91 13.03 -11.65 2.26
CA ASP A 91 14.50 -11.64 2.35
C ASP A 91 15.09 -10.29 2.82
N ASN A 92 14.57 -9.18 2.32
CA ASN A 92 15.06 -7.83 2.63
C ASN A 92 14.23 -7.12 3.71
N ARG A 93 13.63 -7.89 4.64
CA ARG A 93 12.88 -7.33 5.77
C ARG A 93 13.81 -6.68 6.78
N ILE A 94 13.53 -5.44 7.12
CA ILE A 94 14.19 -4.67 8.18
C ILE A 94 13.19 -4.31 9.28
N ASP A 95 13.68 -4.11 10.50
CA ASP A 95 12.85 -3.72 11.64
C ASP A 95 12.89 -2.19 11.89
N ALA A 96 13.84 -1.48 11.27
CA ALA A 96 13.97 -0.02 11.39
C ALA A 96 14.59 0.62 10.12
N ILE A 97 14.17 1.85 9.84
CA ILE A 97 14.76 2.75 8.83
C ILE A 97 15.33 3.97 9.57
N ASP A 98 16.66 4.09 9.57
CA ASP A 98 17.37 5.18 10.24
C ASP A 98 17.52 6.46 9.42
N THR A 99 17.09 6.43 8.16
CA THR A 99 17.04 7.60 7.28
C THR A 99 15.69 8.29 7.38
N PRO A 100 15.65 9.64 7.39
CA PRO A 100 14.38 10.37 7.35
C PRO A 100 13.52 9.98 6.15
N LEU A 101 12.20 9.89 6.36
CA LEU A 101 11.21 9.77 5.29
C LEU A 101 11.38 10.91 4.27
N LYS A 102 11.44 10.55 2.98
CA LYS A 102 11.52 11.49 1.84
C LYS A 102 10.25 11.55 1.00
N THR A 103 9.42 10.52 1.08
CA THR A 103 8.26 10.38 0.19
C THR A 103 7.11 9.71 0.91
N VAL A 104 5.89 10.21 0.68
CA VAL A 104 4.65 9.56 1.15
C VAL A 104 3.72 9.30 -0.04
N PHE A 105 3.11 8.12 -0.07
CA PHE A 105 2.10 7.74 -1.04
C PHE A 105 0.78 7.50 -0.31
N TRP A 106 -0.23 8.32 -0.58
CA TRP A 106 -1.60 8.09 -0.15
C TRP A 106 -2.28 7.19 -1.17
N ILE A 107 -2.60 5.96 -0.77
CA ILE A 107 -3.25 4.99 -1.66
C ILE A 107 -4.76 5.21 -1.61
N MET A 108 -5.37 5.26 -2.79
CA MET A 108 -6.82 5.42 -2.94
C MET A 108 -7.41 4.42 -3.94
N ARG A 109 -8.74 4.32 -3.90
CA ARG A 109 -9.55 3.57 -4.87
C ARG A 109 -10.80 4.36 -5.22
N ASP A 110 -10.67 5.24 -6.20
CA ASP A 110 -11.72 6.15 -6.67
C ASP A 110 -11.37 6.63 -8.09
N ASP A 111 -12.38 6.88 -8.92
CA ASP A 111 -12.24 7.25 -10.34
C ASP A 111 -11.85 8.73 -10.56
N ALA A 112 -11.75 9.50 -9.47
CA ALA A 112 -11.48 10.94 -9.53
C ALA A 112 -10.06 11.32 -9.99
N PHE A 113 -9.05 10.47 -9.77
CA PHE A 113 -7.64 10.79 -10.03
C PHE A 113 -6.95 9.79 -10.97
N PRO A 114 -5.97 10.25 -11.77
CA PRO A 114 -5.10 9.36 -12.56
C PRO A 114 -4.28 8.43 -11.64
N PRO A 115 -3.50 7.48 -12.19
CA PRO A 115 -2.73 6.54 -11.37
C PRO A 115 -1.81 7.20 -10.37
N CYS A 116 -1.24 8.36 -10.71
CA CYS A 116 -0.39 9.11 -9.81
C CYS A 116 -0.61 10.61 -9.94
N VAL A 117 -0.77 11.26 -8.80
CA VAL A 117 -0.73 12.72 -8.67
C VAL A 117 0.39 13.07 -7.69
N ARG A 118 1.32 13.93 -8.11
CA ARG A 118 2.35 14.53 -7.26
C ARG A 118 1.80 15.80 -6.63
N LEU A 119 2.08 15.96 -5.33
CA LEU A 119 1.67 17.09 -4.50
C LEU A 119 2.91 17.89 -4.12
N ASP A 120 3.11 19.03 -4.77
CA ASP A 120 4.29 19.90 -4.65
C ASP A 120 4.14 20.90 -3.48
N ASP A 121 3.28 20.59 -2.51
CA ASP A 121 3.03 21.40 -1.31
C ASP A 121 2.72 20.52 -0.10
N PRO A 122 3.45 20.66 1.02
CA PRO A 122 3.24 19.83 2.20
C PRO A 122 1.86 19.96 2.83
N VAL A 123 1.28 21.17 2.84
CA VAL A 123 -0.06 21.39 3.41
C VAL A 123 -1.09 20.65 2.55
N LEU A 124 -0.97 20.74 1.23
CA LEU A 124 -1.79 19.98 0.30
C LEU A 124 -1.61 18.46 0.51
N ALA A 125 -0.38 17.96 0.67
CA ALA A 125 -0.12 16.56 0.94
C ALA A 125 -0.82 16.06 2.22
N VAL A 126 -0.76 16.83 3.30
CA VAL A 126 -1.43 16.50 4.57
C VAL A 126 -2.95 16.51 4.41
N VAL A 127 -3.51 17.53 3.74
CA VAL A 127 -4.95 17.68 3.55
C VAL A 127 -5.50 16.56 2.66
N MET A 128 -4.82 16.24 1.56
CA MET A 128 -5.23 15.15 0.66
C MET A 128 -5.22 13.79 1.37
N GLY A 129 -4.25 13.55 2.25
CA GLY A 129 -4.26 12.35 3.11
C GLY A 129 -5.47 12.34 4.05
N ALA A 130 -5.86 13.47 4.63
CA ALA A 130 -7.02 13.57 5.52
C ALA A 130 -8.36 13.32 4.81
N THR A 131 -8.41 13.56 3.49
CA THR A 131 -9.61 13.43 2.66
C THR A 131 -9.52 12.28 1.67
N ILE A 132 -8.60 11.34 1.85
CA ILE A 132 -8.40 10.24 0.91
C ILE A 132 -9.65 9.35 0.88
N SER A 133 -10.09 9.01 -0.33
CA SER A 133 -11.28 8.20 -0.54
C SER A 133 -10.90 6.79 -0.98
N THR A 134 -11.60 5.79 -0.48
CA THR A 134 -11.43 4.40 -0.90
C THR A 134 -12.77 3.74 -1.08
N THR A 135 -12.82 2.77 -2.00
CA THR A 135 -13.99 1.92 -2.19
C THR A 135 -13.90 0.76 -1.20
N ARG A 136 -14.89 0.63 -0.32
CA ARG A 136 -14.90 -0.40 0.73
C ARG A 136 -14.71 -1.81 0.19
N SER A 137 -13.89 -2.58 0.88
CA SER A 137 -13.58 -3.96 0.54
C SER A 137 -14.31 -4.95 1.47
N ASN A 138 -14.30 -6.23 1.10
CA ASN A 138 -14.86 -7.32 1.91
C ASN A 138 -14.12 -7.56 3.25
N ALA A 139 -13.02 -6.83 3.53
CA ALA A 139 -12.27 -6.98 4.78
C ALA A 139 -12.96 -6.33 5.98
N GLU A 140 -13.82 -5.35 5.74
CA GLU A 140 -14.59 -4.67 6.79
C GLU A 140 -15.91 -5.40 7.04
N ASN A 141 -16.31 -5.52 8.30
CA ASN A 141 -17.61 -6.10 8.67
C ASN A 141 -18.72 -5.04 8.52
N THR A 142 -19.09 -4.71 7.28
CA THR A 142 -20.05 -3.65 6.96
C THR A 142 -20.89 -4.01 5.72
N ASP A 143 -22.16 -3.58 5.72
CA ASP A 143 -23.09 -3.75 4.60
C ASP A 143 -22.81 -2.79 3.42
N GLU A 144 -21.74 -2.00 3.49
CA GLU A 144 -21.42 -0.92 2.55
C GLU A 144 -20.29 -1.27 1.57
N VAL A 145 -20.05 -2.56 1.33
CA VAL A 145 -19.09 -3.03 0.33
C VAL A 145 -19.37 -2.35 -1.02
N GLY A 146 -18.33 -1.81 -1.66
CA GLY A 146 -18.44 -1.12 -2.95
C GLY A 146 -18.86 0.35 -2.87
N LYS A 147 -19.17 0.88 -1.68
CA LYS A 147 -19.38 2.33 -1.51
C LYS A 147 -18.04 3.08 -1.41
N LEU A 148 -18.03 4.28 -1.96
CA LEU A 148 -16.95 5.24 -1.75
C LEU A 148 -17.07 5.86 -0.36
N VAL A 149 -16.00 5.78 0.42
CA VAL A 149 -15.93 6.35 1.77
C VAL A 149 -14.65 7.16 1.92
N ILE A 150 -14.70 8.19 2.79
CA ILE A 150 -13.51 8.92 3.20
C ILE A 150 -12.88 8.16 4.37
N GLU A 151 -11.62 7.76 4.21
CA GLU A 151 -10.86 7.04 5.21
C GLU A 151 -9.55 7.78 5.48
N PRO A 152 -9.56 8.79 6.38
CA PRO A 152 -8.41 9.66 6.58
C PRO A 152 -7.12 8.89 6.86
N TYR A 153 -6.10 9.15 6.05
CA TYR A 153 -4.77 8.53 6.10
C TYR A 153 -4.78 6.99 6.02
N ALA A 154 -5.83 6.40 5.43
CA ALA A 154 -6.04 4.95 5.42
C ALA A 154 -5.92 4.31 6.81
N ASN A 155 -6.36 5.04 7.85
CA ASN A 155 -6.25 4.62 9.25
C ASN A 155 -7.63 4.58 9.92
N PRO A 156 -8.35 3.44 9.81
CA PRO A 156 -9.63 3.26 10.49
C PRO A 156 -9.47 3.07 12.00
N PHE A 157 -8.25 2.80 12.47
CA PHE A 157 -7.92 2.44 13.87
C PHE A 157 -7.57 3.64 14.76
N ARG A 158 -7.84 4.85 14.29
CA ARG A 158 -7.45 6.09 14.97
C ARG A 158 -8.05 6.20 16.38
N LEU A 159 -7.18 6.30 17.38
CA LEU A 159 -7.55 6.42 18.81
C LEU A 159 -7.73 7.87 19.30
N TYR A 160 -7.42 8.86 18.46
CA TYR A 160 -7.46 10.28 18.81
C TYR A 160 -8.26 11.11 17.80
N PRO A 161 -8.66 12.36 18.14
CA PRO A 161 -9.29 13.25 17.16
C PRO A 161 -8.41 13.46 15.91
N LEU A 162 -9.02 13.48 14.73
CA LEU A 162 -8.32 13.63 13.43
C LEU A 162 -7.37 14.84 13.41
N ARG A 163 -7.75 15.95 14.05
CA ARG A 163 -6.91 17.15 14.18
C ARG A 163 -5.52 16.88 14.75
N LYS A 164 -5.36 15.89 15.64
CA LYS A 164 -4.06 15.54 16.22
C LYS A 164 -3.17 14.88 15.16
N ILE A 165 -3.73 13.97 14.37
CA ILE A 165 -2.98 13.34 13.27
C ILE A 165 -2.60 14.36 12.21
N ILE A 166 -3.53 15.25 11.84
CA ILE A 166 -3.25 16.35 10.90
C ILE A 166 -2.07 17.19 11.40
N HIS A 167 -2.04 17.54 12.70
CA HIS A 167 -0.94 18.32 13.27
C HIS A 167 0.40 17.58 13.20
N SER A 168 0.44 16.31 13.65
CA SER A 168 1.69 15.52 13.62
C SER A 168 2.19 15.24 12.20
N LEU A 169 1.29 14.96 11.25
CA LEU A 169 1.67 14.82 9.84
C LEU A 169 2.09 16.15 9.22
N SER A 170 1.47 17.27 9.63
CA SER A 170 1.95 18.59 9.23
C SER A 170 3.38 18.80 9.69
N HIS A 171 3.72 18.47 10.94
CA HIS A 171 5.09 18.59 11.43
C HIS A 171 6.07 17.69 10.66
N CYS A 172 5.67 16.44 10.40
CA CYS A 172 6.48 15.46 9.69
C CYS A 172 6.71 15.82 8.21
N LEU A 173 5.66 16.30 7.52
CA LEU A 173 5.67 16.57 6.07
C LEU A 173 6.06 18.01 5.72
N ASN A 174 5.88 19.00 6.59
CA ASN A 174 6.15 20.43 6.31
C ASN A 174 7.64 20.81 6.34
N ARG A 175 8.51 19.87 5.97
CA ARG A 175 9.94 20.11 5.75
C ARG A 175 10.21 19.88 4.26
N GLU A 176 10.99 20.76 3.65
CA GLU A 176 11.22 20.87 2.19
C GLU A 176 11.77 19.59 1.52
N ASP A 177 12.04 18.54 2.29
CA ASP A 177 12.61 17.26 1.88
C ASP A 177 11.59 16.12 1.70
N VAL A 178 10.28 16.35 1.93
CA VAL A 178 9.25 15.31 1.78
C VAL A 178 8.30 15.59 0.63
N THR A 179 8.25 14.69 -0.34
CA THR A 179 7.32 14.77 -1.48
C THR A 179 6.07 13.91 -1.23
N GLY A 180 4.89 14.48 -1.43
CA GLY A 180 3.62 13.77 -1.34
C GLY A 180 3.13 13.27 -2.70
N TYR A 181 2.55 12.08 -2.71
CA TYR A 181 1.88 11.53 -3.88
C TYR A 181 0.53 10.92 -3.49
N ILE A 182 -0.40 10.93 -4.44
CA ILE A 182 -1.59 10.10 -4.42
C ILE A 182 -1.37 8.98 -5.43
N LEU A 183 -1.65 7.75 -5.02
CA LEU A 183 -1.54 6.56 -5.84
C LEU A 183 -2.92 5.91 -5.97
N ASN A 184 -3.50 5.98 -7.16
CA ASN A 184 -4.80 5.39 -7.42
C ASN A 184 -4.64 3.93 -7.87
N THR A 185 -5.25 3.01 -7.13
CA THR A 185 -5.29 1.57 -7.44
C THR A 185 -6.69 1.10 -7.85
N GLY A 186 -7.60 2.06 -8.02
CA GLY A 186 -8.98 1.89 -8.45
C GLY A 186 -9.11 1.86 -9.97
N TYR A 187 -9.86 2.83 -10.49
CA TYR A 187 -10.13 3.04 -11.90
C TYR A 187 -9.79 4.48 -12.25
N PHE A 188 -9.57 4.78 -13.52
CA PHE A 188 -9.51 6.15 -14.02
C PHE A 188 -10.10 6.21 -15.43
N ASN A 189 -11.07 7.09 -15.66
CA ASN A 189 -11.80 7.21 -16.94
C ASN A 189 -12.40 5.87 -17.41
N GLY A 190 -12.92 5.08 -16.48
CA GLY A 190 -13.50 3.76 -16.77
C GLY A 190 -12.48 2.65 -17.05
N GLU A 191 -11.18 2.95 -17.03
CA GLU A 191 -10.12 1.95 -17.19
C GLU A 191 -9.59 1.50 -15.82
N LYS A 192 -9.44 0.18 -15.64
CA LYS A 192 -8.85 -0.38 -14.42
C LYS A 192 -7.35 -0.08 -14.40
N ILE A 193 -6.87 0.55 -13.32
CA ILE A 193 -5.43 0.70 -13.08
C ILE A 193 -4.90 -0.65 -12.57
N LYS A 194 -3.97 -1.25 -13.31
CA LYS A 194 -3.44 -2.56 -12.99
C LYS A 194 -2.27 -2.48 -12.00
N PRO A 195 -1.95 -3.56 -11.29
CA PRO A 195 -0.77 -3.61 -10.42
C PRO A 195 0.52 -3.24 -11.18
N GLU A 196 0.67 -3.63 -12.44
CA GLU A 196 1.85 -3.33 -13.26
C GLU A 196 2.00 -1.82 -13.53
N ASP A 197 0.88 -1.12 -13.75
CA ASP A 197 0.88 0.34 -13.94
C ASP A 197 1.36 1.04 -12.66
N THR A 198 0.86 0.58 -11.52
CA THR A 198 1.22 1.10 -10.20
C THR A 198 2.70 0.88 -9.92
N MET A 199 3.22 -0.32 -10.24
CA MET A 199 4.63 -0.65 -10.06
C MET A 199 5.53 0.15 -10.99
N LYS A 200 5.11 0.40 -12.22
CA LYS A 200 5.85 1.26 -13.15
C LYS A 200 5.92 2.69 -12.64
N VAL A 201 4.80 3.24 -12.13
CA VAL A 201 4.78 4.58 -11.52
C VAL A 201 5.78 4.67 -10.36
N ILE A 202 5.73 3.72 -9.43
CA ILE A 202 6.63 3.73 -8.27
C ILE A 202 8.09 3.62 -8.75
N HIS A 203 8.37 2.71 -9.68
CA HIS A 203 9.70 2.56 -10.26
C HIS A 203 10.19 3.88 -10.89
N ASP A 204 9.40 4.49 -11.78
CA ASP A 204 9.78 5.72 -12.47
C ASP A 204 10.01 6.90 -11.52
N ILE A 205 9.26 6.98 -10.41
CA ILE A 205 9.48 7.97 -9.36
C ILE A 205 10.80 7.69 -8.63
N LEU A 206 11.06 6.43 -8.28
CA LEU A 206 12.28 6.04 -7.55
C LEU A 206 13.55 6.15 -8.40
N THR A 207 13.43 6.07 -9.74
CA THR A 207 14.55 6.22 -10.68
C THR A 207 14.65 7.62 -11.29
N ASP A 208 13.86 8.59 -10.80
CA ASP A 208 13.80 9.96 -11.31
C ASP A 208 13.52 10.06 -12.84
N THR A 209 12.81 9.07 -13.40
CA THR A 209 12.42 9.02 -14.82
C THR A 209 10.96 9.39 -15.06
N ALA A 210 10.19 9.57 -13.99
CA ALA A 210 8.78 9.97 -14.06
C ALA A 210 8.64 11.38 -14.66
N VAL A 211 7.84 11.49 -15.73
CA VAL A 211 7.49 12.78 -16.35
C VAL A 211 6.10 13.17 -15.88
N PHE A 212 6.03 14.30 -15.17
CA PHE A 212 4.79 14.84 -14.62
C PHE A 212 4.28 16.00 -15.48
N GLU A 213 2.98 15.99 -15.76
CA GLU A 213 2.27 17.07 -16.44
C GLU A 213 1.49 17.92 -15.41
N PRO A 214 1.35 19.24 -15.60
CA PRO A 214 0.52 20.07 -14.74
C PRO A 214 -0.92 19.55 -14.66
N PHE A 215 -1.51 19.53 -13.46
CA PHE A 215 -2.90 19.09 -13.26
C PHE A 215 -3.90 20.22 -13.56
N GLY A 216 -3.95 20.62 -14.83
CA GLY A 216 -4.82 21.70 -15.29
C GLY A 216 -4.50 23.03 -14.60
N SER A 217 -5.52 23.69 -14.04
CA SER A 217 -5.39 24.96 -13.34
C SER A 217 -5.08 24.82 -11.84
N LEU A 218 -5.04 23.59 -11.30
CA LEU A 218 -4.76 23.38 -9.88
C LEU A 218 -3.26 23.58 -9.62
N PRO A 219 -2.86 24.62 -8.87
CA PRO A 219 -1.46 24.85 -8.58
C PRO A 219 -0.92 23.75 -7.66
N LYS A 220 0.39 23.50 -7.74
CA LYS A 220 1.12 22.55 -6.87
C LYS A 220 0.64 21.09 -7.02
N MET A 221 -0.07 20.78 -8.10
CA MET A 221 -0.47 19.44 -8.48
C MET A 221 0.04 19.14 -9.89
N SER A 222 0.63 17.97 -10.04
CA SER A 222 0.99 17.41 -11.35
C SER A 222 0.69 15.92 -11.36
N TYR A 223 0.56 15.30 -12.53
CA TYR A 223 0.17 13.90 -12.63
C TYR A 223 0.95 13.14 -13.69
N LEU A 224 0.93 11.81 -13.55
CA LEU A 224 1.54 10.89 -14.51
C LEU A 224 0.43 10.24 -15.34
N CYS A 225 0.46 10.46 -16.65
CA CYS A 225 -0.54 9.95 -17.59
C CYS A 225 -0.30 8.47 -17.98
N ILE A 226 -1.35 7.64 -17.97
CA ILE A 226 -1.29 6.20 -18.34
C ILE A 226 -0.79 5.99 -19.78
N ARG A 227 -1.01 6.93 -20.70
CA ARG A 227 -0.55 6.80 -22.10
C ARG A 227 0.99 6.75 -22.20
N CYS A 228 1.71 7.27 -21.20
CA CYS A 228 3.17 7.17 -21.09
C CYS A 228 3.63 5.81 -20.51
N VAL A 229 2.73 5.06 -19.88
CA VAL A 229 3.00 3.72 -19.31
C VAL A 229 2.99 2.65 -20.41
N HIS A 230 2.16 2.82 -21.44
CA HIS A 230 1.94 1.85 -22.52
C HIS A 230 2.70 2.17 -23.84
N SER A 231 3.44 3.28 -23.92
CA SER A 231 4.08 3.77 -25.17
C SER A 231 5.57 3.39 -25.34
N LYS A 232 6.06 2.39 -24.60
CA LYS A 232 7.37 1.77 -24.86
C LYS A 232 7.28 0.24 -24.73
N LEU A 233 6.65 -0.39 -25.71
CA LEU A 233 6.94 -1.75 -26.17
C LEU A 233 7.02 -1.71 -27.70
#